data_AF-W1XRC6-F1
#
_entry.id   AF-W1XRC6-F1
#
_cell.length_a   1.000
_cell.length_b   1.000
_cell.length_c   1.000
_cell.angle_alpha   90.00
_cell.angle_beta   90.00
_cell.angle_gamma   90.00
#
_symmetry.space_group_name_H-M   'P 1'
#
loop_
_entity.id
_entity.type
_entity.pdbx_description
1 polymer ?
#
loop_
_entity_poly.entity_id
_entity_poly.type
_entity_poly.pdbx_seq_one_letter_code
_entity_poly.pdbx_strand_id
1 'polypeptide(L)'
;MIVRDFQSIISREAREQILEAEGKLPTAVMACVGGGSHAMGLFYHFIPDESVRLIGCEAAGRGIDTEEHAATIAKGSVGIFHGMKSYFCQDEDGQ
;
A
#
# COMPACT_ATOMS: atom_id res chain seq x y z
N MET A 1 -15.29 -1.06 3.28
CA MET A 1 -14.53 -2.02 4.11
C MET A 1 -13.94 -1.22 5.27
N ILE A 2 -14.26 -1.61 6.51
CA ILE A 2 -14.17 -0.76 7.72
C ILE A 2 -12.82 -0.05 7.87
N VAL A 3 -11.70 -0.78 7.81
CA VAL A 3 -10.36 -0.21 8.07
C VAL A 3 -9.97 0.86 7.04
N ARG A 4 -10.15 0.57 5.74
CA ARG A 4 -9.88 1.54 4.67
C ARG A 4 -10.75 2.79 4.84
N ASP A 5 -12.04 2.61 5.14
CA ASP A 5 -12.98 3.73 5.26
C ASP A 5 -12.60 4.67 6.40
N PHE A 6 -12.18 4.13 7.55
CA PHE A 6 -11.69 4.95 8.66
C PHE A 6 -10.30 5.56 8.40
N GLN A 7 -9.45 4.91 7.61
CA GLN A 7 -8.14 5.46 7.23
C GLN A 7 -8.22 6.46 6.05
N SER A 8 -9.35 6.54 5.33
CA SER A 8 -9.53 7.43 4.18
C SER A 8 -9.38 8.92 4.52
N ILE A 9 -9.53 9.28 5.80
CA ILE A 9 -9.28 10.62 6.32
C ILE A 9 -7.90 11.16 5.90
N ILE A 10 -6.89 10.29 5.86
CA ILE A 10 -5.52 10.64 5.47
C ILE A 10 -5.48 11.25 4.08
N SER A 11 -6.08 10.58 3.09
CA SER A 11 -6.06 11.09 1.71
C SER A 11 -6.97 12.28 1.49
N ARG A 12 -8.05 12.40 2.28
CA ARG A 12 -8.92 13.58 2.23
C ARG A 12 -8.16 14.83 2.64
N GLU A 13 -7.52 14.78 3.82
CA GLU A 13 -6.73 15.91 4.34
C GLU A 13 -5.52 16.20 3.46
N ALA A 14 -4.76 15.17 3.05
CA ALA A 14 -3.58 15.36 2.20
C ALA A 14 -3.91 16.01 0.85
N ARG A 15 -5.07 15.66 0.26
CA ARG A 15 -5.53 16.24 -1.01
C ARG A 15 -5.93 17.70 -0.86
N GLU A 16 -6.62 18.06 0.22
CA GLU A 16 -6.94 19.46 0.54
C GLU A 16 -5.66 20.28 0.75
N GLN A 17 -4.74 19.76 1.56
CA GLN A 17 -3.48 20.41 1.90
C GLN A 17 -2.57 20.63 0.68
N ILE A 18 -2.43 19.64 -0.20
CA ILE A 18 -1.55 19.79 -1.37
C ILE A 18 -2.13 20.74 -2.42
N LEU A 19 -3.45 20.77 -2.57
CA LEU A 19 -4.11 21.74 -3.46
C LEU A 19 -4.00 23.17 -2.92
N GLU A 20 -4.09 23.35 -1.61
CA GLU A 20 -3.86 24.64 -0.96
C GLU A 20 -2.42 25.11 -1.12
N ALA A 21 -1.44 24.22 -0.90
CA ALA A 21 -0.03 24.57 -0.94
C ALA A 21 0.53 24.76 -2.35
N GLU A 22 0.13 23.93 -3.31
CA GLU A 22 0.77 23.83 -4.64
C GLU A 22 -0.18 24.19 -5.79
N GLY A 23 -1.48 24.35 -5.54
CA GLY A 23 -2.49 24.65 -6.56
C GLY A 23 -2.73 23.52 -7.58
N LYS A 24 -2.19 22.33 -7.34
CA LYS A 24 -2.27 21.16 -8.23
C LYS A 24 -2.15 19.85 -7.47
N LEU A 25 -2.56 18.76 -8.10
CA LEU A 25 -2.36 17.41 -7.56
C LEU A 25 -0.88 16.99 -7.64
N PRO A 26 -0.42 16.10 -6.73
CA PRO A 26 0.95 15.61 -6.75
C PRO A 26 1.17 14.65 -7.92
N THR A 27 2.42 14.53 -8.39
CA THR A 27 2.78 13.52 -9.43
C THR A 27 2.72 12.09 -8.90
N ALA A 28 2.86 11.90 -7.59
CA ALA A 28 2.74 10.61 -6.94
C ALA A 28 2.38 10.78 -5.46
N VAL A 29 1.70 9.78 -4.90
CA VAL A 29 1.59 9.56 -3.45
C VAL A 29 2.26 8.23 -3.11
N MET A 30 2.97 8.19 -1.99
CA MET A 30 3.79 7.04 -1.60
C MET A 30 3.55 6.67 -0.14
N ALA A 31 3.41 5.38 0.13
CA ALA A 31 3.20 4.86 1.47
C ALA A 31 3.89 3.49 1.64
N CYS A 32 4.32 3.19 2.87
CA CYS A 32 4.79 1.85 3.20
C CYS A 32 3.63 0.85 3.23
N VAL A 33 3.91 -0.41 2.86
CA VAL A 33 2.94 -1.50 2.81
C VAL A 33 3.45 -2.66 3.67
N GLY A 34 2.88 -2.76 4.87
CA GLY A 34 2.84 -4.01 5.64
C GLY A 34 1.47 -4.66 5.43
N GLY A 35 0.58 -4.55 6.41
CA GLY A 35 -0.84 -4.92 6.24
C GLY A 35 -1.66 -3.96 5.36
N GLY A 36 -1.07 -2.82 4.94
CA GLY A 36 -1.63 -1.93 3.92
C GLY A 36 -2.62 -0.85 4.40
N SER A 37 -3.01 -0.79 5.68
CA SER A 37 -4.04 0.15 6.17
C SER A 37 -3.74 1.62 5.87
N HIS A 38 -2.53 2.08 6.19
CA HIS A 38 -2.08 3.44 5.92
C HIS A 38 -2.04 3.74 4.41
N ALA A 39 -1.48 2.83 3.61
CA ALA A 39 -1.38 2.99 2.16
C ALA A 39 -2.77 3.05 1.50
N MET A 40 -3.68 2.15 1.87
CA MET A 40 -5.07 2.17 1.40
C MET A 40 -5.77 3.48 1.78
N GLY A 41 -5.53 3.98 2.99
CA GLY A 41 -6.06 5.28 3.45
C GLY A 41 -5.53 6.46 2.63
N LEU A 42 -4.22 6.50 2.38
CA LEU A 42 -3.55 7.54 1.58
C LEU A 42 -3.92 7.47 0.10
N PHE A 43 -4.15 6.29 -0.47
CA PHE A 43 -4.46 6.17 -1.89
C PHE A 43 -5.92 6.46 -2.22
N TYR A 44 -6.84 6.24 -1.27
CA TYR A 44 -8.28 6.19 -1.53
C TYR A 44 -8.83 7.34 -2.38
N HIS A 45 -8.58 8.59 -1.98
CA HIS A 45 -9.09 9.77 -2.69
C HIS A 45 -8.28 10.16 -3.94
N PHE A 46 -7.13 9.51 -4.20
CA PHE A 46 -6.33 9.71 -5.41
C PHE A 46 -6.53 8.61 -6.45
N ILE A 47 -7.23 7.50 -6.14
CA ILE A 47 -7.55 6.43 -7.10
C ILE A 47 -8.22 6.93 -8.39
N PRO A 48 -9.18 7.88 -8.34
CA PRO A 48 -9.80 8.40 -9.57
C PRO A 48 -8.90 9.33 -10.39
N ASP A 49 -7.81 9.83 -9.80
CA ASP A 49 -6.94 10.83 -10.42
C ASP A 49 -5.81 10.11 -11.20
N GLU A 50 -6.07 9.69 -12.44
CA GLU A 50 -5.13 8.87 -13.26
C GLU A 50 -3.73 9.50 -13.46
N SER A 51 -3.62 10.82 -13.31
CA SER A 51 -2.35 11.55 -13.37
C SER A 51 -1.46 11.35 -12.12
N VAL A 52 -2.02 10.84 -11.02
CA VAL A 52 -1.34 10.64 -9.75
C VAL A 52 -0.89 9.18 -9.63
N ARG A 53 0.42 8.95 -9.56
CA ARG A 53 0.96 7.60 -9.36
C ARG A 53 0.78 7.15 -7.90
N LEU A 54 0.29 5.94 -7.69
CA LEU A 54 0.14 5.33 -6.36
C LEU A 54 1.30 4.35 -6.13
N ILE A 55 2.19 4.64 -5.18
CA ILE A 55 3.41 3.85 -4.96
C ILE A 55 3.40 3.22 -3.57
N GLY A 56 3.27 1.90 -3.51
CA GLY A 56 3.43 1.12 -2.28
C GLY A 56 4.86 0.62 -2.12
N CYS A 57 5.45 0.81 -0.93
CA CYS A 57 6.81 0.38 -0.61
C CYS A 57 6.79 -0.74 0.43
N GLU A 58 7.20 -1.95 0.05
CA GLU A 58 7.34 -3.09 0.98
C GLU A 58 8.75 -3.18 1.58
N ALA A 59 8.90 -3.88 2.69
CA ALA A 59 10.18 -4.02 3.37
C ALA A 59 11.05 -5.11 2.70
N ALA A 60 12.13 -4.69 2.05
CA ALA A 60 13.11 -5.61 1.45
C ALA A 60 14.04 -6.30 2.47
N GLY A 61 13.96 -5.94 3.75
CA GLY A 61 14.79 -6.52 4.82
C GLY A 61 16.29 -6.45 4.52
N ARG A 62 16.98 -7.60 4.51
CA ARG A 62 18.42 -7.68 4.19
C ARG A 62 18.71 -7.73 2.68
N GLY A 63 17.67 -7.74 1.85
CA GLY A 63 17.76 -7.76 0.40
C GLY A 63 16.61 -8.55 -0.20
N ILE A 64 16.07 -8.05 -1.31
CA ILE A 64 14.94 -8.68 -2.01
C ILE A 64 15.28 -10.05 -2.61
N ASP A 65 16.58 -10.33 -2.79
CA ASP A 65 17.10 -11.60 -3.28
C ASP A 65 17.58 -12.54 -2.16
N THR A 66 17.27 -12.19 -0.90
CA THR A 66 17.48 -13.03 0.28
C THR A 66 16.13 -13.47 0.83
N GLU A 67 16.12 -14.55 1.61
CA GLU A 67 14.92 -14.99 2.33
C GLU A 67 14.53 -14.05 3.50
N GLU A 68 15.42 -13.14 3.91
CA GLU A 68 15.22 -12.23 5.04
C GLU A 68 14.55 -10.91 4.58
N HIS A 69 13.32 -11.01 4.06
CA HIS A 69 12.50 -9.87 3.62
C HIS A 69 11.01 -9.99 4.00
N ALA A 70 10.24 -8.91 3.85
CA ALA A 70 8.78 -8.91 3.99
C ALA A 70 8.08 -8.27 2.75
N ALA A 71 8.61 -8.55 1.56
CA ALA A 71 8.11 -8.04 0.29
C ALA A 71 7.04 -8.95 -0.34
N THR A 72 5.90 -9.02 0.32
CA THR A 72 4.78 -9.92 0.02
C THR A 72 4.23 -9.84 -1.39
N ILE A 73 4.05 -8.64 -1.93
CA ILE A 73 3.54 -8.44 -3.30
C ILE A 73 4.64 -8.74 -4.32
N ALA A 74 5.89 -8.38 -4.00
CA ALA A 74 7.01 -8.57 -4.93
C ALA A 74 7.49 -10.02 -5.06
N LYS A 75 7.48 -10.80 -3.97
CA LYS A 75 8.07 -12.16 -3.91
C LYS A 75 7.12 -13.23 -3.39
N GLY A 76 5.99 -12.84 -2.81
CA GLY A 76 5.02 -13.79 -2.30
C GLY A 76 4.21 -14.46 -3.40
N SER A 77 3.42 -15.46 -2.99
CA SER A 77 2.49 -16.19 -3.85
C SER A 77 1.09 -16.16 -3.24
N VAL A 78 0.08 -16.50 -4.05
CA VAL A 78 -1.32 -16.46 -3.59
C VAL A 78 -1.56 -17.56 -2.57
N GLY A 79 -2.13 -17.21 -1.42
CA GLY A 79 -2.49 -18.14 -0.34
C GLY A 79 -3.77 -17.69 0.37
N ILE A 80 -4.17 -18.47 1.37
CA ILE A 80 -5.26 -18.12 2.30
C ILE A 80 -4.67 -18.07 3.71
N PHE A 81 -4.65 -16.88 4.30
CA PHE A 81 -4.13 -16.68 5.64
C PHE A 81 -4.91 -15.56 6.34
N HIS A 82 -5.08 -15.68 7.66
CA HIS A 82 -5.87 -14.75 8.48
C HIS A 82 -7.27 -14.43 7.92
N GLY A 83 -7.94 -15.41 7.29
CA GLY A 83 -9.29 -15.26 6.78
C GLY A 83 -9.41 -14.50 5.45
N MET A 84 -8.31 -14.28 4.72
CA MET A 84 -8.33 -13.65 3.39
C MET A 84 -7.52 -14.42 2.37
N LYS A 85 -7.96 -14.40 1.11
CA LYS A 85 -7.17 -14.84 -0.05
C LYS A 85 -6.35 -13.65 -0.55
N SER A 86 -5.03 -13.72 -0.43
CA SER A 86 -4.10 -12.63 -0.78
C SER A 86 -2.72 -13.19 -1.14
N TYR A 87 -1.74 -12.33 -1.32
CA TYR A 87 -0.34 -12.69 -1.48
C TYR A 87 0.35 -12.81 -0.12
N PHE A 88 1.17 -13.84 0.03
CA PHE A 88 1.94 -14.14 1.24
C PHE A 88 3.34 -14.63 0.87
N CYS A 89 4.35 -14.26 1.67
CA CYS A 89 5.61 -14.98 1.65
C CYS A 89 5.35 -16.33 2.33
N GLN A 90 5.49 -17.42 1.58
CA GLN A 90 5.20 -18.78 2.04
C GLN A 90 6.14 -19.78 1.35
N ASP A 91 6.39 -20.91 1.99
CA ASP A 91 7.20 -22.00 1.45
C ASP A 91 6.40 -22.97 0.54
N GLU A 92 7.00 -24.10 0.17
CA GLU A 92 6.40 -25.10 -0.73
C GLU A 92 5.24 -25.88 -0.11
N ASP A 93 5.25 -26.07 1.21
CA ASP A 93 4.18 -26.76 1.95
C ASP A 93 3.01 -25.81 2.28
N GLY A 94 3.27 -24.51 2.15
CA GLY A 94 2.35 -23.44 2.48
C GLY A 94 2.52 -22.96 3.92
N GLN A 95 2.37 -21.63 4.06
CA GLN A 95 2.64 -20.83 5.26
C GLN A 95 4.12 -20.66 5.60
#